data_AF-A0A3N5VJI9-F1
#
_entry.id   AF-A0A3N5VJI9-F1
#
_cell.length_a   1.000
_cell.length_b   1.000
_cell.length_c   1.000
_cell.angle_alpha   90.00
_cell.angle_beta   90.00
_cell.angle_gamma   90.00
#
_symmetry.space_group_name_H-M   'P 1'
#
loop_
_entity.id
_entity.type
_entity.pdbx_description
1 polymer ?
#
loop_
_entity_poly.entity_id
_entity_poly.type
_entity_poly.pdbx_seq_one_letter_code
_entity_poly.pdbx_strand_id
1 'polypeptide(L)'
;MLPISAQTPAQRAELLYRQGQAAEQAGDPEAARKAYTGALQANSKHPHARYSLGQLKITGPALAAKGREAKFAAVMIPELKLDQAPFKDSLEALQVIVEKQSKGEVAPNFIVQDPKEILSAAKITLVLKNTPAKAVLQYILDQAGAKARHDEHAIVITPN
;
A
#
# COMPACT_ATOMS: atom_id res chain seq x y z
N MET A 1 -21.04 33.80 -26.74
CA MET A 1 -21.08 32.82 -25.63
C MET A 1 -21.16 31.42 -26.25
N LEU A 2 -20.08 30.63 -26.17
CA LEU A 2 -20.11 29.22 -26.61
C LEU A 2 -20.90 28.38 -25.59
N PRO A 3 -21.72 27.41 -26.01
CA PRO A 3 -22.50 26.59 -25.09
C PRO A 3 -21.59 25.61 -24.34
N ILE A 4 -21.70 25.60 -23.02
CA ILE A 4 -21.13 24.57 -22.15
C ILE A 4 -21.87 23.27 -22.52
N SER A 5 -21.27 22.44 -23.37
CA SER A 5 -21.89 21.19 -23.80
C SER A 5 -21.94 20.23 -22.61
N ALA A 6 -23.15 19.92 -22.13
CA ALA A 6 -23.36 18.91 -21.11
C ALA A 6 -22.80 17.57 -21.62
N GLN A 7 -21.91 16.94 -20.84
CA GLN A 7 -21.33 15.64 -21.20
C GLN A 7 -22.45 14.62 -21.41
N THR A 8 -22.43 13.91 -22.54
CA THR A 8 -23.38 12.82 -22.79
C THR A 8 -23.16 11.67 -21.79
N PRO A 9 -24.18 10.84 -21.50
CA PRO A 9 -24.01 9.68 -20.63
C PRO A 9 -22.86 8.75 -21.07
N ALA A 10 -22.64 8.61 -22.38
CA ALA A 10 -21.54 7.82 -22.94
C ALA A 10 -20.16 8.45 -22.65
N GLN A 11 -20.01 9.76 -22.83
CA GLN A 11 -18.76 10.47 -22.50
C GLN A 11 -18.47 10.45 -21.01
N ARG A 12 -19.51 10.59 -20.17
CA ARG A 12 -19.39 10.49 -18.72
C ARG A 12 -18.95 9.09 -18.30
N ALA A 13 -19.49 8.04 -18.92
CA ALA A 13 -19.10 6.66 -18.65
C ALA A 13 -17.64 6.38 -19.02
N GLU A 14 -17.18 6.88 -20.18
CA GLU A 14 -15.78 6.77 -20.61
C GLU A 14 -14.82 7.51 -19.66
N LEU A 15 -15.19 8.71 -19.21
CA LEU A 15 -14.39 9.45 -18.22
C LEU A 15 -14.25 8.66 -16.92
N LEU A 16 -15.36 8.12 -16.41
CA LEU A 16 -15.38 7.31 -15.18
C LEU A 16 -14.58 6.00 -15.37
N TYR A 17 -14.63 5.40 -16.56
CA TYR A 17 -13.80 4.23 -16.89
C TYR A 17 -12.30 4.55 -16.80
N ARG A 18 -11.86 5.66 -17.38
CA ARG A 18 -10.45 6.11 -17.31
C ARG A 18 -10.02 6.44 -15.87
N GLN A 19 -10.91 7.03 -15.07
CA GLN A 19 -10.65 7.23 -13.65
C GLN A 19 -10.43 5.91 -12.92
N GLY A 20 -11.17 4.86 -13.27
CA GLY A 20 -10.96 3.52 -12.73
C GLY A 20 -9.59 2.94 -13.09
N GLN A 21 -9.16 3.11 -14.35
CA GLN A 21 -7.82 2.68 -14.78
C GLN A 21 -6.71 3.42 -14.04
N ALA A 22 -6.86 4.73 -13.85
CA ALA A 22 -5.91 5.55 -13.09
C ALA A 22 -5.85 5.12 -11.61
N ALA A 23 -7.00 4.81 -11.01
CA ALA A 23 -7.06 4.29 -9.65
C ALA A 23 -6.38 2.92 -9.52
N GLU A 24 -6.52 2.04 -10.53
CA GLU A 24 -5.75 0.79 -10.54
C GLU A 24 -4.24 1.02 -10.61
N GLN A 25 -3.78 1.93 -11.47
CA GLN A 25 -2.36 2.30 -11.54
C GLN A 25 -1.84 2.88 -10.22
N ALA A 26 -2.70 3.58 -9.48
CA ALA A 26 -2.39 4.11 -8.16
C ALA A 26 -2.43 3.05 -7.03
N GLY A 27 -2.83 1.80 -7.33
CA GLY A 27 -2.97 0.75 -6.33
C GLY A 27 -4.20 0.93 -5.43
N ASP A 28 -5.23 1.66 -5.89
CA ASP A 28 -6.46 1.95 -5.14
C ASP A 28 -7.66 1.20 -5.75
N PRO A 29 -7.87 -0.07 -5.36
CA PRO A 29 -8.97 -0.86 -5.89
C PRO A 29 -10.35 -0.35 -5.45
N GLU A 30 -10.46 0.38 -4.34
CA GLU A 30 -11.75 0.91 -3.89
C GLU A 30 -12.18 2.11 -4.74
N ALA A 31 -11.23 3.03 -5.03
CA ALA A 31 -11.48 4.10 -5.99
C ALA A 31 -11.78 3.53 -7.39
N ALA A 32 -11.05 2.49 -7.83
CA ALA A 32 -11.30 1.83 -9.10
C ALA A 32 -12.71 1.22 -9.17
N ARG A 33 -13.13 0.51 -8.11
CA ARG A 33 -14.47 -0.08 -7.97
C ARG A 33 -15.55 1.00 -8.08
N LYS A 34 -15.39 2.10 -7.36
CA LYS A 34 -16.34 3.22 -7.37
C LYS A 34 -16.44 3.85 -8.77
N ALA A 35 -15.30 4.04 -9.44
CA ALA A 35 -15.24 4.63 -10.77
C ALA A 35 -15.90 3.73 -11.84
N TYR A 36 -15.58 2.44 -11.87
CA TYR A 36 -16.22 1.50 -12.81
C TYR A 36 -17.72 1.32 -12.54
N THR A 37 -18.13 1.31 -11.26
CA THR A 37 -19.56 1.27 -10.91
C THR A 37 -20.27 2.52 -11.42
N GLY A 38 -19.66 3.70 -11.25
CA GLY A 38 -20.17 4.95 -11.82
C GLY A 38 -20.25 4.92 -13.34
N ALA A 39 -19.26 4.33 -14.03
CA ALA A 39 -19.28 4.17 -15.48
C ALA A 39 -20.47 3.32 -15.94
N LEU A 40 -20.78 2.23 -15.21
CA LEU A 40 -21.94 1.38 -15.50
C LEU A 40 -23.28 2.03 -15.13
N GLN A 41 -23.30 2.95 -14.16
CA GLN A 41 -24.49 3.76 -13.87
C GLN A 41 -24.78 4.77 -14.98
N ALA A 42 -23.73 5.37 -15.57
CA ALA A 42 -23.86 6.30 -16.69
C ALA A 42 -24.17 5.59 -18.02
N ASN A 43 -23.60 4.40 -18.24
CA ASN A 43 -23.90 3.53 -19.37
C ASN A 43 -23.87 2.05 -18.94
N SER A 44 -25.05 1.47 -18.75
CA SER A 44 -25.21 0.09 -18.29
C SER A 44 -24.65 -0.97 -19.25
N LYS A 45 -24.46 -0.62 -20.52
CA LYS A 45 -23.90 -1.50 -21.55
C LYS A 45 -22.42 -1.25 -21.83
N HIS A 46 -21.71 -0.46 -20.99
CA HIS A 46 -20.30 -0.19 -21.20
C HIS A 46 -19.46 -1.49 -21.09
N PRO A 47 -18.89 -2.01 -22.19
CA PRO A 47 -18.29 -3.34 -22.20
C PRO A 47 -17.02 -3.41 -21.34
N HIS A 48 -16.15 -2.39 -21.44
CA HIS A 48 -14.87 -2.38 -20.71
C HIS A 48 -15.05 -2.19 -19.20
N ALA A 49 -15.91 -1.27 -18.74
CA ALA A 49 -16.20 -1.08 -17.33
C ALA A 49 -16.76 -2.35 -16.66
N ARG A 50 -17.61 -3.12 -17.35
CA ARG A 50 -18.15 -4.38 -16.82
C ARG A 50 -17.06 -5.44 -16.67
N TYR A 51 -16.21 -5.57 -17.68
CA TYR A 51 -15.07 -6.47 -17.65
C TYR A 51 -14.08 -6.10 -16.53
N SER A 52 -13.66 -4.83 -16.47
CA SER A 52 -12.72 -4.34 -15.46
C SER A 52 -13.25 -4.49 -14.03
N LEU A 53 -14.55 -4.25 -13.80
CA LEU A 53 -15.16 -4.49 -12.48
C LEU A 53 -15.14 -5.98 -12.09
N GLY A 54 -15.30 -6.88 -13.06
CA GLY A 54 -15.16 -8.32 -12.83
C GLY A 54 -13.72 -8.71 -12.49
N GLN A 55 -12.76 -8.21 -13.27
CA GLN A 55 -11.33 -8.45 -13.05
C GLN A 55 -10.85 -7.93 -11.69
N LEU A 56 -11.32 -6.74 -11.30
CA LEU A 56 -10.96 -6.08 -10.05
C LEU A 56 -11.37 -6.89 -8.81
N LYS A 57 -12.40 -7.74 -8.89
CA LYS A 57 -12.74 -8.65 -7.79
C LYS A 57 -11.66 -9.70 -7.54
N ILE A 58 -10.90 -10.05 -8.58
CA ILE A 58 -9.84 -11.06 -8.54
C ILE A 58 -8.50 -10.40 -8.18
N THR A 59 -8.20 -9.26 -8.81
CA THR A 59 -6.90 -8.58 -8.66
C THR A 59 -6.87 -7.55 -7.53
N GLY A 60 -8.03 -7.16 -7.00
CA GLY A 60 -8.17 -6.12 -5.96
C GLY A 60 -7.26 -6.31 -4.75
N PRO A 61 -7.22 -7.49 -4.10
CA PRO A 61 -6.34 -7.72 -2.95
C PRO A 61 -4.85 -7.48 -3.26
N ALA A 62 -4.36 -8.02 -4.37
CA ALA A 62 -2.98 -7.84 -4.81
C ALA A 62 -2.67 -6.38 -5.17
N LEU A 63 -3.66 -5.67 -5.74
CA LEU A 63 -3.56 -4.26 -6.08
C LEU A 63 -3.48 -3.39 -4.82
N ALA A 64 -4.33 -3.65 -3.84
CA ALA A 64 -4.30 -2.99 -2.54
C ALA A 64 -2.95 -3.20 -1.83
N ALA A 65 -2.42 -4.44 -1.87
CA ALA A 65 -1.11 -4.78 -1.31
C ALA A 65 0.00 -3.95 -1.94
N LYS A 66 0.03 -3.87 -3.27
CA LYS A 66 0.99 -3.02 -4.00
C LYS A 66 0.83 -1.54 -3.69
N GLY A 67 -0.41 -1.04 -3.64
CA GLY A 67 -0.70 0.35 -3.31
C GLY A 67 -0.21 0.74 -1.92
N ARG A 68 -0.49 -0.10 -0.91
CA ARG A 68 0.03 0.13 0.45
C ARG A 68 1.55 0.00 0.53
N GLU A 69 2.15 -0.98 -0.14
CA GLU A 69 3.61 -1.10 -0.20
C GLU A 69 4.22 0.18 -0.80
N ALA A 70 3.68 0.69 -1.90
CA ALA A 70 4.17 1.91 -2.54
C ALA A 70 4.03 3.14 -1.61
N LYS A 71 2.88 3.30 -0.96
CA LYS A 71 2.67 4.38 0.01
C LYS A 71 3.63 4.29 1.19
N PHE A 72 3.79 3.10 1.77
CA PHE A 72 4.77 2.84 2.82
C PHE A 72 6.18 3.16 2.37
N ALA A 73 6.59 2.66 1.20
CA ALA A 73 7.93 2.85 0.67
C ALA A 73 8.29 4.32 0.42
N ALA A 74 7.30 5.14 0.08
CA ALA A 74 7.48 6.57 -0.16
C ALA A 74 7.60 7.41 1.12
N VAL A 75 7.27 6.87 2.30
CA VAL A 75 7.39 7.63 3.56
C VAL A 75 8.88 7.82 3.88
N MET A 76 9.30 9.08 3.96
CA MET A 76 10.66 9.43 4.33
C MET A 76 10.80 9.45 5.85
N ILE A 77 11.78 8.72 6.37
CA ILE A 77 12.14 8.64 7.78
C ILE A 77 13.27 9.64 8.04
N PRO A 78 13.01 10.76 8.76
CA PRO A 78 14.02 11.79 8.99
C PRO A 78 15.22 11.27 9.77
N GLU A 79 14.95 10.49 10.81
CA GLU A 79 15.97 9.84 11.62
C GLU A 79 15.37 8.61 12.31
N LEU A 80 16.12 7.51 12.31
CA LEU A 80 15.89 6.37 13.18
C LEU A 80 17.23 5.92 13.74
N LYS A 81 17.34 5.90 15.06
CA LYS A 81 18.49 5.39 15.79
C LYS A 81 18.03 4.25 16.68
N LEU A 82 18.61 3.08 16.47
CA LEU A 82 18.44 1.89 17.29
C LEU A 82 19.81 1.46 17.79
N ASP A 83 19.87 1.08 19.06
CA ASP A 83 21.09 0.58 19.68
C ASP A 83 20.76 -0.67 20.47
N GLN A 84 21.15 -1.83 19.93
CA GLN A 84 20.84 -3.16 20.49
C GLN A 84 19.35 -3.33 20.82
N ALA A 85 18.49 -2.74 20.00
CA ALA A 85 17.04 -2.77 20.20
C ALA A 85 16.51 -4.18 19.88
N PRO A 86 15.58 -4.74 20.68
CA PRO A 86 14.87 -5.95 20.28
C PRO A 86 14.22 -5.79 18.90
N PHE A 87 14.18 -6.87 18.13
CA PHE A 87 13.58 -6.87 16.80
C PHE A 87 12.15 -6.32 16.78
N LYS A 88 11.33 -6.75 17.74
CA LYS A 88 9.93 -6.30 17.87
C LYS A 88 9.84 -4.79 18.12
N ASP A 89 10.60 -4.28 19.08
CA ASP A 89 10.65 -2.86 19.41
C ASP A 89 11.13 -2.01 18.22
N SER A 90 12.01 -2.58 17.39
CA SER A 90 12.49 -1.94 16.16
C SER A 90 11.38 -1.76 15.13
N LEU A 91 10.51 -2.76 14.97
CA LEU A 91 9.33 -2.69 14.10
C LEU A 91 8.28 -1.71 14.64
N GLU A 92 8.04 -1.72 15.95
CA GLU A 92 7.11 -0.80 16.62
C GLU A 92 7.60 0.65 16.48
N ALA A 93 8.90 0.91 16.67
CA ALA A 93 9.49 2.22 16.44
C ALA A 93 9.31 2.68 14.99
N LEU A 94 9.55 1.80 14.02
CA LEU A 94 9.31 2.10 12.61
C LEU A 94 7.84 2.40 12.33
N GLN A 95 6.91 1.62 12.88
CA GLN A 95 5.47 1.84 12.74
C GLN A 95 5.07 3.23 13.21
N VAL A 96 5.47 3.61 14.43
CA VAL A 96 5.15 4.91 15.02
C VAL A 96 5.70 6.05 14.18
N ILE A 97 6.93 5.94 13.67
CA ILE A 97 7.52 6.99 12.85
C ILE A 97 6.82 7.09 11.50
N VAL A 98 6.54 5.96 10.83
CA VAL A 98 5.83 5.97 9.55
C VAL A 98 4.44 6.60 9.69
N GLU A 99 3.69 6.24 10.72
CA GLU A 99 2.37 6.81 11.00
C GLU A 99 2.47 8.32 11.25
N LYS A 100 3.44 8.75 12.05
CA LYS A 100 3.70 10.18 12.31
C LYS A 100 4.06 10.95 11.04
N GLN A 101 4.99 10.43 10.23
CA GLN A 101 5.48 11.13 9.02
C GLN A 101 4.44 11.16 7.90
N SER A 102 3.60 10.14 7.81
CA SER A 102 2.47 10.09 6.88
C SER A 102 1.23 10.82 7.40
N LYS A 103 1.29 11.44 8.59
CA LYS A 103 0.14 12.10 9.25
C LYS A 103 -1.07 11.17 9.39
N GLY A 104 -0.81 9.89 9.68
CA GLY A 104 -1.82 8.85 9.83
C GLY A 104 -2.32 8.25 8.50
N GLU A 105 -1.83 8.68 7.33
CA GLU A 105 -2.23 8.08 6.05
C GLU A 105 -1.70 6.64 5.92
N VAL A 106 -0.51 6.36 6.47
CA VAL A 106 0.12 5.05 6.42
C VAL A 106 0.34 4.54 7.84
N ALA A 107 -0.45 3.56 8.24
CA ALA A 107 -0.27 2.81 9.48
C ALA A 107 0.13 1.36 9.13
N PRO A 108 1.43 1.03 9.09
CA PRO A 108 1.87 -0.33 8.77
C PRO A 108 1.49 -1.28 9.91
N ASN A 109 0.92 -2.42 9.57
CA ASN A 109 0.61 -3.50 10.51
C ASN A 109 1.60 -4.64 10.31
N PHE A 110 2.55 -4.80 11.22
CA PHE A 110 3.55 -5.86 11.16
C PHE A 110 3.06 -7.12 11.87
N ILE A 111 3.06 -8.25 11.16
CA ILE A 111 2.75 -9.57 11.73
C ILE A 111 4.01 -10.41 11.68
N VAL A 112 4.55 -10.76 12.85
CA VAL A 112 5.73 -11.63 12.95
C VAL A 112 5.27 -13.09 13.05
N GLN A 113 5.63 -13.89 12.04
CA GLN A 113 5.41 -15.33 12.01
C GLN A 113 6.72 -16.05 12.33
N ASP A 114 6.96 -16.25 13.62
CA ASP A 114 8.21 -16.83 14.14
C ASP A 114 7.92 -17.96 15.15
N PRO A 115 7.42 -19.12 14.70
CA PRO A 115 7.02 -20.23 15.58
C PRO A 115 8.20 -20.87 16.33
N LYS A 116 9.44 -20.57 15.94
CA LYS A 116 10.67 -21.09 16.55
C LYS A 116 11.40 -20.03 17.37
N GLU A 117 10.81 -18.84 17.51
CA GLU A 117 11.37 -17.70 18.26
C GLU A 117 12.78 -17.28 17.82
N ILE A 118 13.12 -17.50 16.53
CA ILE A 118 14.44 -17.17 15.96
C ILE A 118 14.69 -15.66 15.99
N LEU A 119 13.68 -14.86 15.69
CA LEU A 119 13.77 -13.40 15.61
C LEU A 119 13.72 -12.73 16.98
N SER A 120 13.24 -13.44 18.01
CA SER A 120 13.13 -12.90 19.37
C SER A 120 14.49 -12.52 19.98
N ALA A 121 15.55 -13.25 19.62
CA ALA A 121 16.91 -13.00 20.07
C ALA A 121 17.62 -11.89 19.26
N ALA A 122 17.07 -11.49 18.10
CA ALA A 122 17.72 -10.53 17.23
C ALA A 122 17.77 -9.13 17.87
N LYS A 123 18.96 -8.52 17.77
CA LYS A 123 19.25 -7.17 18.26
C LYS A 123 19.64 -6.31 17.08
N ILE A 124 18.97 -5.17 16.94
CA ILE A 124 19.10 -4.28 15.81
C ILE A 124 19.88 -3.03 16.26
N THR A 125 20.94 -2.74 15.54
CA THR A 125 21.69 -1.48 15.70
C THR A 125 21.74 -0.80 14.34
N LEU A 126 21.15 0.39 14.24
CA LEU A 126 21.19 1.20 13.02
C LEU A 126 21.07 2.68 13.34
N VAL A 127 21.71 3.49 12.50
CA VAL A 127 21.54 4.95 12.49
C VAL A 127 21.30 5.33 11.05
N LEU A 128 20.05 5.73 10.76
CA LEU A 128 19.63 6.13 9.43
C LEU A 128 19.06 7.54 9.48
N LYS A 129 19.32 8.32 8.43
CA LYS A 129 18.83 9.68 8.27
C LYS A 129 18.27 9.86 6.87
N ASN A 130 17.14 10.58 6.76
CA ASN A 130 16.45 10.85 5.50
C ASN A 130 16.34 9.61 4.61
N THR A 131 15.88 8.50 5.17
CA THR A 131 15.86 7.20 4.49
C THR A 131 14.40 6.77 4.22
N PRO A 132 14.07 6.26 3.02
CA PRO A 132 12.74 5.73 2.75
C PRO A 132 12.40 4.56 3.68
N ALA A 133 11.14 4.48 4.16
CA ALA A 133 10.73 3.46 5.13
C ALA A 133 10.95 2.02 4.63
N LYS A 134 10.85 1.79 3.31
CA LYS A 134 11.19 0.49 2.70
C LYS A 134 12.65 0.09 2.93
N ALA A 135 13.58 1.03 2.77
CA ALA A 135 14.99 0.77 3.02
C ALA A 135 15.26 0.57 4.51
N VAL A 136 14.61 1.36 5.39
CA VAL A 136 14.71 1.19 6.84
C VAL A 136 14.24 -0.21 7.26
N LEU A 137 13.06 -0.64 6.80
CA LEU A 137 12.54 -1.98 7.06
C LEU A 137 13.51 -3.06 6.54
N GLN A 138 14.05 -2.90 5.33
CA GLN A 138 15.01 -3.85 4.78
C GLN A 138 16.24 -4.03 5.68
N TYR A 139 16.83 -2.94 6.18
CA TYR A 139 17.97 -3.02 7.10
C TYR A 139 17.62 -3.73 8.42
N ILE A 140 16.41 -3.51 8.96
CA ILE A 140 15.92 -4.20 10.16
C ILE A 140 15.79 -5.71 9.88
N LEU A 141 15.22 -6.08 8.73
CA LEU A 141 15.03 -7.48 8.34
C LEU A 141 16.37 -8.19 8.07
N ASP A 142 17.30 -7.53 7.39
CA ASP A 142 18.62 -8.08 7.06
C ASP A 142 19.42 -8.40 8.33
N GLN A 143 19.41 -7.50 9.32
CA GLN A 143 20.08 -7.75 10.61
C GLN A 143 19.42 -8.86 11.43
N ALA A 144 18.11 -9.07 11.26
CA ALA A 144 17.36 -10.11 11.95
C ALA A 144 17.41 -11.47 11.23
N GLY A 145 17.94 -11.54 10.00
CA GLY A 145 17.85 -12.74 9.19
C GLY A 145 16.40 -13.07 8.80
N ALA A 146 15.62 -12.05 8.46
CA ALA A 146 14.19 -12.16 8.15
C ALA A 146 13.87 -11.66 6.73
N LYS A 147 12.65 -11.94 6.29
CA LYS A 147 12.07 -11.43 5.04
C LYS A 147 10.63 -10.97 5.28
N ALA A 148 10.15 -10.07 4.43
CA ALA A 148 8.79 -9.55 4.50
C ALA A 148 7.99 -9.85 3.22
N ARG A 149 6.68 -10.08 3.40
CA ARG A 149 5.68 -10.19 2.34
C ARG A 149 4.57 -9.19 2.61
N HIS A 150 4.18 -8.44 1.58
CA HIS A 150 3.10 -7.46 1.66
C HIS A 150 1.76 -8.11 1.30
N ASP A 151 0.84 -8.11 2.25
CA ASP A 151 -0.51 -8.65 2.13
C ASP A 151 -1.57 -7.55 2.05
N GLU A 152 -2.83 -7.96 1.90
CA GLU A 152 -3.97 -7.03 1.82
C GLU A 152 -4.17 -6.18 3.10
N HIS A 153 -3.65 -6.59 4.25
CA HIS A 153 -3.86 -5.82 5.49
C HIS A 153 -2.63 -5.76 6.41
N ALA A 154 -1.52 -6.38 6.01
CA ALA A 154 -0.36 -6.53 6.86
C ALA A 154 0.93 -6.67 6.06
N ILE A 155 2.04 -6.41 6.74
CA ILE A 155 3.37 -6.78 6.32
C ILE A 155 3.75 -7.99 7.17
N VAL A 156 3.75 -9.18 6.54
CA VAL A 156 4.05 -10.45 7.21
C VAL A 156 5.55 -10.67 7.18
N ILE A 157 6.14 -10.88 8.33
CA ILE A 157 7.57 -11.07 8.53
C ILE A 157 7.83 -12.51 8.96
N THR A 158 8.77 -13.17 8.29
CA THR A 158 9.19 -14.55 8.59
C THR A 158 10.71 -14.63 8.68
N PRO A 159 11.29 -15.51 9.51
CA PRO A 159 12.70 -15.88 9.41
C PRO A 159 13.06 -16.39 8.01
N ASN A 160 14.33 -16.25 7.63
CA ASN A 160 14.87 -16.77 6.38
C ASN A 160 14.89 -18.31 6.34
#